data_AF-A0A2S7L1G5-F1
#
_entry.id   AF-A0A2S7L1G5-F1
#
_cell.length_a   1.000
_cell.length_b   1.000
_cell.length_c   1.000
_cell.angle_alpha   90.00
_cell.angle_beta   90.00
_cell.angle_gamma   90.00
#
_symmetry.space_group_name_H-M   'P 1'
#
loop_
_entity.id
_entity.type
_entity.pdbx_description
1 polymer ?
#
loop_
_entity_poly.entity_id
_entity_poly.type
_entity_poly.pdbx_seq_one_letter_code
_entity_poly.pdbx_strand_id
1 'polypeptide(L)' 'MKNLEYDYVIIGSGFGGSVSALRLSEKGYKVLVIEKGKWFKAEDFPKTNWNFKKWLWLPQVGFQGFLR' A
#
# COMPACT_ATOMS: atom_id res chain seq x y z
N MET A 1 -5.67 2.57 -25.73
CA MET A 1 -5.52 2.35 -24.27
C MET A 1 -5.81 0.88 -24.00
N LYS A 2 -5.06 0.21 -23.12
CA LYS A 2 -5.43 -1.17 -22.72
C LYS A 2 -6.56 -1.08 -21.70
N ASN A 3 -7.70 -1.72 -21.98
CA ASN A 3 -8.76 -1.89 -21.00
C ASN A 3 -8.26 -2.85 -19.91
N LEU A 4 -8.26 -2.40 -18.67
CA LEU A 4 -7.97 -3.25 -17.51
C LEU A 4 -9.29 -3.56 -16.81
N GLU A 5 -9.75 -4.80 -16.96
CA GLU A 5 -10.96 -5.30 -16.30
C GLU A 5 -10.57 -6.03 -15.02
N TYR A 6 -11.30 -5.82 -13.93
CA TYR A 6 -11.12 -6.46 -12.64
C TYR A 6 -12.50 -6.78 -12.05
N ASP A 7 -12.61 -7.91 -11.35
CA ASP A 7 -13.86 -8.29 -10.67
C ASP A 7 -14.08 -7.48 -9.40
N TYR A 8 -12.99 -7.16 -8.69
CA TYR A 8 -13.01 -6.40 -7.44
C TYR A 8 -11.89 -5.36 -7.40
N VAL A 9 -12.19 -4.21 -6.80
CA VAL A 9 -11.22 -3.15 -6.51
C VAL A 9 -11.21 -2.88 -5.01
N ILE A 10 -10.03 -2.96 -4.40
CA ILE A 10 -9.80 -2.71 -2.98
C ILE A 10 -8.98 -1.44 -2.84
N ILE A 11 -9.49 -0.49 -2.05
CA ILE A 11 -8.80 0.75 -1.74
C ILE A 11 -8.15 0.62 -0.36
N GLY A 12 -6.83 0.60 -0.36
CA GLY A 12 -5.99 0.47 0.82
C GLY A 12 -5.41 -0.93 1.00
N SER A 13 -4.10 -1.01 1.24
CA SER A 13 -3.38 -2.27 1.50
C SER A 13 -3.15 -2.51 3.01
N GLY A 14 -4.04 -1.99 3.85
CA GLY A 14 -4.03 -2.26 5.28
C GLY A 14 -4.42 -3.70 5.61
N PHE A 15 -4.64 -4.01 6.89
CA PHE A 15 -4.99 -5.37 7.32
C PHE A 15 -6.25 -5.92 6.62
N GLY A 16 -7.37 -5.19 6.68
CA GLY A 16 -8.63 -5.63 6.07
C GLY A 16 -8.52 -5.78 4.55
N GLY A 17 -7.96 -4.78 3.86
CA GLY A 17 -7.80 -4.80 2.41
C GLY A 17 -6.91 -5.97 1.94
N SER A 18 -5.82 -6.24 2.65
CA SER A 18 -4.90 -7.34 2.30
C SER A 18 -5.55 -8.72 2.51
N VAL A 19 -6.28 -8.91 3.62
CA VAL A 19 -6.99 -10.18 3.88
C VAL A 19 -8.11 -10.39 2.86
N SER A 20 -8.89 -9.35 2.55
CA SER A 20 -9.91 -9.41 1.50
C SER A 20 -9.31 -9.73 0.14
N ALA A 21 -8.19 -9.08 -0.22
CA ALA A 21 -7.49 -9.33 -1.48
C ALA A 21 -7.03 -10.79 -1.59
N LEU A 22 -6.43 -11.33 -0.52
CA LEU A 22 -6.02 -12.73 -0.46
C LEU A 22 -7.21 -13.67 -0.69
N ARG A 23 -8.30 -13.53 0.09
CA ARG A 23 -9.44 -14.44 0.01
C ARG A 23 -10.18 -14.39 -1.33
N LEU A 24 -10.29 -13.20 -1.93
CA LEU A 24 -10.89 -13.05 -3.26
C LEU A 24 -9.99 -13.64 -4.34
N SER A 25 -8.67 -13.45 -4.23
CA SER A 25 -7.70 -14.02 -5.19
C SER A 25 -7.62 -15.54 -5.09
N GLU A 26 -7.68 -16.12 -3.88
CA GLU A 26 -7.75 -17.57 -3.65
C GLU A 26 -9.00 -18.21 -4.30
N LYS A 27 -10.10 -17.45 -4.41
CA LYS A 27 -11.32 -17.86 -5.11
C LYS A 27 -11.24 -17.74 -6.63
N GLY A 28 -10.14 -17.22 -7.18
CA GLY A 28 -9.91 -17.07 -8.61
C GLY A 28 -10.38 -15.74 -9.21
N TYR A 29 -10.78 -14.76 -8.39
CA TYR A 29 -11.16 -13.44 -8.90
C TYR A 29 -9.94 -12.60 -9.26
N LYS A 30 -10.09 -11.74 -10.27
CA LYS A 30 -9.10 -10.74 -10.64
C LYS A 30 -9.28 -9.48 -9.79
N VAL A 31 -8.41 -9.32 -8.81
CA VAL A 31 -8.51 -8.25 -7.80
C VAL A 31 -7.47 -7.16 -8.06
N LEU A 32 -7.90 -5.90 -8.04
CA LEU A 32 -7.02 -4.73 -8.04
C LEU A 32 -6.94 -4.16 -6.63
N VAL A 33 -5.72 -3.94 -6.12
CA VAL A 33 -5.48 -3.21 -4.87
C VAL A 33 -4.82 -1.88 -5.19
N ILE A 34 -5.37 -0.79 -4.68
CA ILE A 34 -4.82 0.57 -4.85
C ILE A 34 -4.49 1.13 -3.48
N GLU A 35 -3.27 1.60 -3.29
CA GLU A 35 -2.82 2.24 -2.06
C GLU A 35 -2.14 3.58 -2.39
N LYS A 36 -2.38 4.60 -1.55
CA LYS A 36 -1.79 5.95 -1.68
C LYS A 36 -0.30 5.95 -1.38
N GLY A 37 0.11 5.10 -0.44
CA GLY A 37 1.49 4.99 0.04
C GLY A 37 2.45 4.36 -0.97
N LYS A 38 3.74 4.37 -0.63
CA LYS A 38 4.77 3.64 -1.37
C LYS A 38 4.69 2.14 -1.06
N TRP A 39 5.22 1.34 -1.97
CA TRP A 39 5.56 -0.04 -1.66
C TRP A 39 6.77 -0.08 -0.73
N PHE A 40 6.56 -0.45 0.54
CA PHE A 40 7.63 -0.55 1.53
C PHE A 40 8.19 -1.97 1.59
N LYS A 41 9.50 -2.11 1.42
CA LYS A 41 10.27 -3.31 1.72
C LYS A 41 10.86 -3.21 3.13
N ALA A 42 11.40 -4.32 3.64
CA ALA A 42 12.08 -4.35 4.93
C ALA A 42 13.18 -3.27 5.04
N GLU A 43 13.95 -3.04 3.97
CA GLU A 43 15.01 -2.01 3.94
C GLU A 43 14.49 -0.55 3.93
N ASP A 44 13.22 -0.34 3.59
CA ASP A 44 12.62 0.99 3.53
C ASP A 44 12.23 1.51 4.91
N PHE A 45 12.04 0.62 5.88
CA PHE A 45 11.71 1.01 7.24
C PHE A 45 12.91 1.68 7.92
N PRO A 46 12.68 2.80 8.61
CA PRO A 46 13.75 3.48 9.32
C PRO A 46 14.25 2.62 10.48
N LYS A 47 15.57 2.48 10.61
CA LYS A 47 16.19 1.80 11.76
C LYS A 47 15.97 2.56 13.08
N THR A 48 15.72 3.86 13.00
CA THR A 48 15.48 4.76 14.14
C THR A 48 14.47 5.84 13.78
N ASN A 49 13.71 6.32 14.76
CA ASN A 49 12.66 7.34 14.55
C ASN A 49 13.20 8.72 14.12
N TRP A 50 14.52 8.94 14.23
CA TRP A 50 15.18 10.18 13.79
C TRP A 50 15.26 10.33 12.27
N ASN A 51 15.03 9.26 11.50
CA ASN A 51 14.93 9.36 10.06
C ASN A 51 13.53 9.86 9.65
N PHE A 52 13.25 11.14 9.91
CA PHE A 52 11.94 11.76 9.70
C PHE A 52 11.40 11.58 8.27
N LYS A 53 12.28 11.59 7.26
CA LYS A 53 11.89 11.39 5.84
C LYS A 53 11.27 10.02 5.58
N LYS A 54 11.77 8.97 6.25
CA LYS A 54 11.29 7.58 6.15
C LYS A 54 10.28 7.23 7.24
N TRP A 55 10.19 8.03 8.29
CA TRP A 55 9.29 7.79 9.41
C TRP A 55 7.93 8.46 9.22
N LEU A 56 7.89 9.77 8.93
CA LEU A 56 6.66 10.56 8.85
C LEU A 56 6.08 10.65 7.43
N TRP A 57 4.76 10.55 7.32
CA TRP A 57 4.00 10.87 6.11
C TRP A 57 3.60 12.35 6.12
N LEU A 58 4.51 13.21 5.67
CA LEU A 58 4.27 14.64 5.44
C LEU A 58 4.62 15.01 4.00
N PRO A 59 3.78 14.63 3.03
CA PRO A 59 4.09 14.78 1.61
C PRO A 59 4.28 16.23 1.19
N GLN A 60 3.67 17.20 1.90
CA GLN A 60 3.84 18.63 1.67
C GLN A 60 5.30 19.10 1.80
N VAL A 61 6.12 18.41 2.60
CA VAL A 61 7.55 18.69 2.78
C VAL A 61 8.44 17.59 2.20
N GLY A 62 7.86 16.70 1.37
CA GLY A 62 8.56 15.60 0.71
C GLY A 62 8.83 14.38 1.62
N PHE A 63 8.21 14.30 2.79
CA PHE A 63 8.36 13.13 3.67
C PHE A 63 7.29 12.10 3.33
N GLN A 64 7.70 10.86 3.08
CA GLN A 64 6.84 9.79 2.58
C GLN A 64 7.07 8.50 3.38
N GLY A 65 7.18 8.66 4.70
CA GLY A 65 7.34 7.56 5.65
C GLY A 65 6.06 6.77 5.88
N PHE A 66 6.16 5.69 6.64
CA PHE A 66 5.04 4.77 6.84
C PHE A 66 4.01 5.26 7.88
N LEU A 67 4.44 6.10 8.83
CA LEU A 67 3.58 6.62 9.89
C LEU A 67 2.73 7.77 9.33
N ARG A 68 1.41 7.60 9.38
CA ARG A 68 0.42 8.56 8.84
C ARG A 68 -0.15 9.46 9.90
#